data_AF-A0AAD6SPR7-F1
#
_entry.id   AF-A0AAD6SPR7-F1
#
_cell.length_a   1.000
_cell.length_b   1.000
_cell.length_c   1.000
_cell.angle_alpha   90.00
_cell.angle_beta   90.00
_cell.angle_gamma   90.00
#
_symmetry.space_group_name_H-M   'P 1'
#
loop_
_entity.id
_entity.type
_entity.pdbx_description
1 polymer ?
#
loop_
_entity_poly.entity_id
_entity_poly.type
_entity_poly.pdbx_seq_one_letter_code
_entity_poly.pdbx_strand_id
1 'polypeptide(L)'
;MSTPEDIVLSYGESLYRDFVPHDVGYVFYGIYLVVFVIYFWTTIQRPMPSIAARLLFCAMLLLFFSSTAQYIADMLLSLEQMEAYLTWTSVPLADRRTVWLQTHAGLYKTQRWPTAFNFVISDLIVIWRASVIFTLSRWIRVSLWSVGLADVGVWLCAASITSRDAVERTQNRSIDETINTVANCMSLATNLVGTVAIGVKAWNQRKFMKQHTMWGSNVPRVLLLLVETGGIWAMVQLAFSVLQQVNHGGNAKLDLATAVVARIATYFAAILPTATLIIARSQRSVDYVFKFSHPVASFVSYNHEPEPWNGDASNHPLSSIRRSNVPFGEVDSLEWELKESPLANQRPGAPEPCILPPNIRGESCNHR
;
A
#
# COMPACT_ATOMS: atom_id res chain seq x y z
N MET A 1 49.26 -12.46 16.07
CA MET A 1 48.50 -13.46 16.86
C MET A 1 47.59 -12.65 17.75
N SER A 2 46.28 -12.70 17.55
CA SER A 2 45.33 -11.97 18.40
C SER A 2 45.40 -12.52 19.81
N THR A 3 45.39 -11.66 20.82
CA THR A 3 45.34 -12.14 22.21
C THR A 3 43.97 -12.76 22.49
N PRO A 4 43.84 -13.68 23.46
CA PRO A 4 42.53 -14.19 23.87
C PRO A 4 41.53 -13.09 24.24
N GLU A 5 42.02 -11.96 24.77
CA GLU A 5 41.22 -10.79 25.12
C GLU A 5 40.66 -10.09 23.87
N ASP A 6 41.50 -9.87 22.85
CA ASP A 6 41.06 -9.27 21.57
C ASP A 6 39.97 -10.10 20.90
N ILE A 7 40.13 -11.43 21.00
CA ILE A 7 39.18 -12.39 20.47
C ILE A 7 37.83 -12.22 21.18
N VAL A 8 37.79 -12.27 22.52
CA VAL A 8 36.56 -12.09 23.30
C VAL A 8 35.90 -10.73 23.05
N LEU A 9 36.69 -9.65 22.97
CA LEU A 9 36.17 -8.31 22.69
C LEU A 9 35.51 -8.23 21.31
N SER A 10 36.18 -8.76 20.28
CA SER A 10 35.64 -8.80 18.91
C SER A 10 34.32 -9.57 18.82
N TYR A 11 34.16 -10.62 19.64
CA TYR A 11 32.91 -11.37 19.72
C TYR A 11 31.81 -10.60 20.44
N GLY A 12 32.13 -9.96 21.55
CA GLY A 12 31.19 -9.09 22.26
C GLY A 12 30.65 -8.00 21.34
N GLU A 13 31.52 -7.38 20.55
CA GLU A 13 31.12 -6.39 19.55
C GLU A 13 30.24 -6.98 18.45
N SER A 14 30.58 -8.16 17.91
CA SER A 14 29.76 -8.81 16.87
C SER A 14 28.36 -9.14 17.40
N LEU A 15 28.28 -9.75 18.59
CA LEU A 15 27.00 -10.05 19.24
C LEU A 15 26.19 -8.79 19.47
N TYR A 16 26.80 -7.74 20.02
CA TYR A 16 26.12 -6.47 20.23
C TYR A 16 25.56 -5.87 18.93
N ARG A 17 26.36 -5.88 17.85
CA ARG A 17 25.93 -5.36 16.54
C ARG A 17 24.83 -6.17 15.90
N ASP A 18 24.81 -7.48 16.12
CA ASP A 18 23.76 -8.34 15.60
C ASP A 18 22.49 -8.19 16.46
N PHE A 19 22.57 -8.24 17.79
CA PHE A 19 21.39 -8.25 18.68
C PHE A 19 20.60 -6.95 18.70
N VAL A 20 21.27 -5.80 18.82
CA VAL A 20 20.58 -4.51 19.01
C VAL A 20 19.58 -4.19 17.88
N PRO A 21 19.92 -4.33 16.59
CA PRO A 21 18.96 -4.17 15.50
C PRO A 21 17.76 -5.13 15.59
N HIS A 22 17.99 -6.38 15.97
CA HIS A 22 16.91 -7.37 16.10
C HIS A 22 15.94 -7.00 17.22
N ASP A 23 16.46 -6.58 18.38
CA ASP A 23 15.64 -6.14 19.52
C ASP A 23 14.73 -4.96 19.14
N VAL A 24 15.29 -3.96 18.44
CA VAL A 24 14.48 -2.85 17.89
C VAL A 24 13.42 -3.39 16.93
N GLY A 25 13.81 -4.32 16.05
CA GLY A 25 12.88 -5.01 15.15
C GLY A 25 11.72 -5.69 15.88
N TYR A 26 11.98 -6.38 16.98
CA TYR A 26 10.96 -7.07 17.77
C TYR A 26 9.93 -6.11 18.38
N VAL A 27 10.37 -4.93 18.81
CA VAL A 27 9.45 -3.87 19.26
C VAL A 27 8.52 -3.43 18.13
N PHE A 28 9.07 -3.17 16.94
CA PHE A 28 8.27 -2.77 15.78
C PHE A 28 7.35 -3.90 15.28
N TYR A 29 7.78 -5.16 15.36
CA TYR A 29 6.90 -6.30 15.09
C TYR A 29 5.72 -6.35 16.06
N GLY A 30 5.94 -6.09 17.35
CA GLY A 30 4.86 -5.99 18.35
C GLY A 30 3.85 -4.89 18.00
N ILE A 31 4.32 -3.72 17.59
CA ILE A 31 3.45 -2.63 17.10
C ILE A 31 2.67 -3.09 15.87
N TYR A 32 3.34 -3.72 14.91
CA TYR A 32 2.70 -4.24 13.70
C TYR A 32 1.62 -5.27 14.01
N LEU A 33 1.87 -6.19 14.95
CA LEU A 33 0.90 -7.20 15.38
C LEU A 33 -0.39 -6.56 15.88
N VAL A 34 -0.30 -5.52 16.71
CA VAL A 34 -1.47 -4.79 17.21
C VAL A 34 -2.24 -4.13 16.05
N VAL A 35 -1.54 -3.44 15.15
CA VAL A 35 -2.14 -2.79 13.98
C VAL A 35 -2.83 -3.83 13.08
N PHE A 36 -2.20 -4.98 12.85
CA PHE A 36 -2.76 -6.06 12.06
C PHE A 36 -3.99 -6.69 12.71
N VAL A 37 -4.00 -6.91 14.03
CA VAL A 37 -5.19 -7.43 14.74
C VAL A 37 -6.37 -6.47 14.59
N ILE A 38 -6.14 -5.15 14.73
CA ILE A 38 -7.18 -4.13 14.50
C ILE A 38 -7.70 -4.20 13.06
N TYR A 39 -6.80 -4.30 12.08
CA TYR A 39 -7.17 -4.44 10.68
C TYR A 39 -7.98 -5.71 10.41
N PHE A 40 -7.52 -6.85 10.93
CA PHE A 40 -8.15 -8.15 10.73
C PHE A 40 -9.56 -8.16 11.32
N TRP A 41 -9.70 -7.70 12.56
CA TRP A 41 -10.98 -7.59 13.25
C TRP A 41 -11.97 -6.67 12.51
N THR A 42 -11.53 -5.46 12.15
CA THR A 42 -12.39 -4.52 11.42
C THR A 42 -12.77 -5.00 10.02
N THR A 43 -11.94 -5.84 9.41
CA THR A 43 -12.20 -6.43 8.10
C THR A 43 -13.17 -7.60 8.16
N ILE A 44 -13.01 -8.51 9.14
CA ILE A 44 -13.85 -9.72 9.23
C ILE A 44 -15.29 -9.40 9.61
N GLN A 45 -15.50 -8.31 10.35
CA GLN A 45 -16.83 -7.84 10.74
C GLN A 45 -17.65 -7.29 9.58
N ARG A 46 -17.04 -7.05 8.41
CA ARG A 46 -17.72 -6.41 7.28
C ARG A 46 -17.64 -7.29 6.03
N PRO A 47 -18.75 -7.47 5.29
CA PRO A 47 -18.70 -8.18 4.03
C PRO A 47 -17.78 -7.43 3.05
N MET A 48 -17.02 -8.19 2.25
CA MET A 48 -16.11 -7.66 1.23
C MET A 48 -16.75 -7.80 -0.16
N PRO A 49 -17.50 -6.80 -0.64
CA PRO A 49 -18.28 -6.94 -1.88
C PRO A 49 -17.41 -6.99 -3.13
N SER A 50 -16.24 -6.34 -3.14
CA SER A 50 -15.40 -6.23 -4.33
C SER A 50 -14.24 -7.22 -4.36
N ILE A 51 -13.84 -7.64 -5.56
CA ILE A 51 -12.64 -8.46 -5.78
C ILE A 51 -11.40 -7.72 -5.29
N ALA A 52 -11.31 -6.41 -5.56
CA ALA A 52 -10.19 -5.58 -5.08
C ALA A 52 -10.05 -5.61 -3.54
N ALA A 53 -11.16 -5.54 -2.80
CA ALA A 53 -11.12 -5.63 -1.34
C ALA A 53 -10.61 -7.01 -0.85
N ARG A 54 -10.98 -8.08 -1.55
CA ARG A 54 -10.49 -9.45 -1.27
C ARG A 54 -9.00 -9.58 -1.55
N LEU A 55 -8.53 -9.05 -2.69
CA LEU A 55 -7.10 -9.06 -3.04
C LEU A 55 -6.26 -8.27 -2.03
N LEU A 56 -6.72 -7.11 -1.57
CA LEU A 56 -6.04 -6.35 -0.52
C LEU A 56 -5.99 -7.10 0.81
N PHE A 57 -7.08 -7.79 1.15
CA PHE A 57 -7.10 -8.62 2.35
C PHE A 57 -6.08 -9.76 2.25
N CYS A 58 -6.03 -10.47 1.12
CA CYS A 58 -5.00 -11.47 0.87
C CYS A 58 -3.58 -10.88 0.94
N ALA A 59 -3.35 -9.71 0.34
CA ALA A 59 -2.05 -9.02 0.40
C ALA A 59 -1.64 -8.68 1.85
N MET A 60 -2.58 -8.24 2.69
CA MET A 60 -2.33 -7.98 4.11
C MET A 60 -2.03 -9.26 4.90
N LEU A 61 -2.71 -10.38 4.60
CA LEU A 61 -2.38 -11.67 5.20
C LEU A 61 -0.97 -12.12 4.80
N LEU A 62 -0.61 -11.98 3.53
CA LEU A 62 0.73 -12.30 3.03
C LEU A 62 1.81 -11.45 3.71
N LEU A 63 1.59 -10.13 3.86
CA LEU A 63 2.48 -9.26 4.63
C LEU A 63 2.63 -9.72 6.09
N PHE A 64 1.54 -10.14 6.71
CA PHE A 64 1.56 -10.59 8.10
C PHE A 64 2.34 -11.89 8.28
N PHE A 65 2.05 -12.90 7.46
CA PHE A 65 2.77 -14.18 7.51
C PHE A 65 4.24 -14.01 7.14
N SER A 66 4.53 -13.17 6.14
CA SER A 66 5.90 -12.84 5.76
C SER A 66 6.65 -12.17 6.91
N SER A 67 6.11 -11.09 7.49
CA SER A 67 6.73 -10.40 8.64
C SER A 67 6.89 -11.32 9.86
N THR A 68 5.95 -12.23 10.09
CA THR A 68 6.03 -13.22 11.16
C THR A 68 7.10 -14.27 10.90
N ALA A 69 7.22 -14.77 9.66
CA ALA A 69 8.28 -15.68 9.26
C ALA A 69 9.66 -15.03 9.41
N GLN A 70 9.79 -13.75 9.07
CA GLN A 70 11.00 -12.98 9.29
C GLN A 70 11.35 -12.88 10.77
N TYR A 71 10.38 -12.48 11.61
CA TYR A 71 10.56 -12.39 13.06
C TYR A 71 11.03 -13.72 13.67
N ILE A 72 10.39 -14.83 13.30
CA ILE A 72 10.76 -16.16 13.78
C ILE A 72 12.17 -16.54 13.32
N ALA A 73 12.50 -16.32 12.04
CA ALA A 73 13.82 -16.65 11.50
C ALA A 73 14.93 -15.82 12.17
N ASP A 74 14.71 -14.51 12.34
CA ASP A 74 15.60 -13.60 13.06
C ASP A 74 15.83 -14.11 14.51
N MET A 75 14.75 -14.41 15.24
CA MET A 75 14.82 -14.90 16.62
C MET A 75 15.56 -16.23 16.73
N LEU A 76 15.25 -17.21 15.88
CA LEU A 76 15.92 -18.51 15.87
C LEU A 76 17.41 -18.37 15.57
N LEU A 77 17.78 -17.59 14.55
CA LEU A 77 19.18 -17.36 14.22
C LEU A 77 19.93 -16.69 15.37
N SER A 78 19.33 -15.70 16.04
CA SER A 78 19.92 -15.05 17.21
C SER A 78 20.12 -16.03 18.38
N LEU A 79 19.14 -16.87 18.70
CA LEU A 79 19.25 -17.86 19.77
C LEU A 79 20.30 -18.93 19.48
N GLU A 80 20.30 -19.49 18.27
CA GLU A 80 21.29 -20.49 17.83
C GLU A 80 22.70 -19.90 17.78
N GLN A 81 22.83 -18.62 17.40
CA GLN A 81 24.10 -17.92 17.41
C GLN A 81 24.61 -17.78 18.85
N MET A 82 23.77 -17.35 19.80
CA MET A 82 24.12 -17.31 21.23
C MET A 82 24.51 -18.69 21.77
N GLU A 83 23.74 -19.73 21.44
CA GLU A 83 24.05 -21.10 21.85
C GLU A 83 25.41 -21.53 21.32
N ALA A 84 25.65 -21.41 20.02
CA ALA A 84 26.92 -21.78 19.41
C ALA A 84 28.10 -21.08 20.08
N TYR A 85 27.95 -19.81 20.48
CA TYR A 85 29.01 -19.10 21.20
C TYR A 85 29.21 -19.56 22.63
N LEU A 86 28.16 -19.95 23.36
CA LEU A 86 28.25 -20.29 24.77
C LEU A 86 28.55 -21.77 25.01
N THR A 87 28.01 -22.68 24.20
CA THR A 87 27.99 -24.12 24.49
C THR A 87 28.98 -24.94 23.68
N TRP A 88 29.44 -24.47 22.51
CA TRP A 88 30.33 -25.25 21.63
C TRP A 88 31.80 -25.20 22.07
N THR A 89 32.07 -25.67 23.28
CA THR A 89 33.41 -25.70 23.89
C THR A 89 34.42 -26.53 23.08
N SER A 90 33.95 -27.47 22.27
CA SER A 90 34.76 -28.31 21.38
C SER A 90 35.33 -27.58 20.16
N VAL A 91 34.74 -26.46 19.75
CA VAL A 91 35.19 -25.67 18.59
C VAL A 91 35.97 -24.46 19.09
N PRO A 92 37.19 -24.19 18.56
CA PRO A 92 37.93 -22.97 18.88
C PRO A 92 37.07 -21.73 18.65
N LEU A 93 37.13 -20.77 19.58
CA LEU A 93 36.26 -19.59 19.54
C LEU A 93 36.35 -18.86 18.18
N ALA A 94 37.57 -18.78 17.62
CA ALA A 94 37.90 -18.29 16.28
C ALA A 94 36.98 -18.85 15.16
N ASP A 95 36.68 -20.14 15.22
CA ASP A 95 36.00 -20.89 14.16
C ASP A 95 34.50 -21.08 14.41
N ARG A 96 33.99 -20.78 15.62
CA ARG A 96 32.57 -21.02 15.96
C ARG A 96 31.62 -20.30 15.00
N ARG A 97 31.93 -19.06 14.60
CA ARG A 97 31.11 -18.30 13.67
C ARG A 97 31.04 -18.95 12.30
N THR A 98 32.17 -19.42 11.78
CA THR A 98 32.22 -20.03 10.44
C THR A 98 31.52 -21.37 10.45
N VAL A 99 31.68 -22.18 11.51
CA VAL A 99 30.94 -23.44 11.68
C VAL A 99 29.44 -23.17 11.84
N TRP A 100 29.03 -22.18 12.64
CA TRP A 100 27.62 -21.82 12.82
C TRP A 100 26.95 -21.40 11.50
N LEU A 101 27.62 -20.53 10.72
CA LEU A 101 27.14 -20.11 9.40
C LEU A 101 26.98 -21.31 8.45
N GLN A 102 27.84 -22.32 8.56
CA GLN A 102 27.74 -23.54 7.74
C GLN A 102 26.55 -24.40 8.14
N THR A 103 26.38 -24.63 9.43
CA THR A 103 25.26 -25.42 9.96
C THR A 103 23.91 -24.79 9.64
N HIS A 104 23.83 -23.45 9.69
CA HIS A 104 22.58 -22.71 9.52
C HIS A 104 22.43 -22.04 8.14
N ALA A 105 23.26 -22.41 7.16
CA ALA A 105 23.25 -21.80 5.84
C ALA A 105 21.86 -21.86 5.18
N GLY A 106 21.10 -22.94 5.39
CA GLY A 106 19.73 -23.07 4.86
C GLY A 106 18.78 -22.01 5.39
N LEU A 107 18.74 -21.81 6.70
CA LEU A 107 17.87 -20.83 7.36
C LEU A 107 18.29 -19.39 7.04
N TYR A 108 19.60 -19.14 6.99
CA TYR A 108 20.14 -17.83 6.62
C TYR A 108 19.77 -17.43 5.18
N LYS A 109 19.72 -18.41 4.25
CA LYS A 109 19.26 -18.17 2.86
C LYS A 109 17.78 -17.80 2.80
N THR A 110 16.93 -18.51 3.53
CA THR A 110 15.49 -18.32 3.46
C THR A 110 15.02 -17.04 4.17
N GLN A 111 15.77 -16.56 5.17
CA GLN A 111 15.48 -15.34 5.94
C GLN A 111 15.32 -14.07 5.08
N ARG A 112 15.98 -13.99 3.92
CA ARG A 112 15.93 -12.79 3.04
C ARG A 112 14.63 -12.65 2.24
N TRP A 113 13.93 -13.76 2.00
CA TRP A 113 12.71 -13.78 1.19
C TRP A 113 11.54 -13.04 1.83
N PRO A 114 11.24 -13.23 3.13
CA PRO A 114 10.24 -12.45 3.82
C PRO A 114 10.40 -10.93 3.68
N THR A 115 11.63 -10.43 3.82
CA THR A 115 11.93 -9.00 3.66
C THR A 115 11.56 -8.54 2.25
N ALA A 116 11.99 -9.27 1.22
CA ALA A 116 11.67 -8.94 -0.17
C ALA A 116 10.16 -8.93 -0.44
N PHE A 117 9.42 -9.92 0.08
CA PHE A 117 7.96 -9.93 -0.03
C PHE A 117 7.31 -8.75 0.67
N ASN A 118 7.82 -8.32 1.82
CA ASN A 118 7.29 -7.17 2.54
C ASN A 118 7.42 -5.87 1.72
N PHE A 119 8.59 -5.60 1.15
CA PHE A 119 8.79 -4.44 0.29
C PHE A 119 7.97 -4.51 -0.99
N VAL A 120 8.00 -5.65 -1.70
CA VAL A 120 7.25 -5.84 -2.95
C VAL A 120 5.75 -5.64 -2.74
N ILE A 121 5.17 -6.29 -1.72
CA ILE A 121 3.72 -6.17 -1.48
C ILE A 121 3.37 -4.74 -1.05
N SER A 122 4.18 -4.10 -0.21
CA SER A 122 4.01 -2.69 0.17
C SER A 122 3.95 -1.78 -1.06
N ASP A 123 4.87 -1.95 -2.00
CA ASP A 123 5.00 -1.10 -3.18
C ASP A 123 3.87 -1.34 -4.18
N LEU A 124 3.47 -2.60 -4.36
CA LEU A 124 2.28 -2.95 -5.15
C LEU A 124 1.01 -2.33 -4.58
N ILE A 125 0.87 -2.21 -3.26
CA ILE A 125 -0.27 -1.51 -2.64
C ILE A 125 -0.21 -0.02 -2.96
N VAL A 126 0.96 0.60 -2.99
CA VAL A 126 1.12 2.02 -3.37
C VAL A 126 0.69 2.24 -4.82
N ILE A 127 1.14 1.38 -5.73
CA ILE A 127 0.78 1.43 -7.15
C ILE A 127 -0.72 1.20 -7.33
N TRP A 128 -1.29 0.23 -6.61
CA TRP A 128 -2.71 -0.03 -6.62
C TRP A 128 -3.49 1.21 -6.16
N ARG A 129 -3.10 1.84 -5.05
CA ARG A 129 -3.73 3.07 -4.52
C ARG A 129 -3.71 4.19 -5.57
N ALA A 130 -2.56 4.45 -6.18
CA ALA A 130 -2.44 5.46 -7.23
C ALA A 130 -3.29 5.08 -8.46
N SER A 131 -3.29 3.82 -8.88
CA SER A 131 -4.05 3.34 -10.04
C SER A 131 -5.57 3.49 -9.88
N VAL A 132 -6.09 3.28 -8.67
CA VAL A 132 -7.52 3.47 -8.37
C VAL A 132 -7.92 4.94 -8.46
N ILE A 133 -7.02 5.87 -8.13
CA ILE A 133 -7.26 7.31 -8.16
C ILE A 133 -7.19 7.87 -9.59
N PHE A 134 -6.33 7.30 -10.45
CA PHE A 134 -6.11 7.73 -11.82
C PHE A 134 -6.86 6.85 -12.86
N THR A 135 -8.18 6.73 -12.73
CA THR A 135 -8.99 5.91 -13.65
C THR A 135 -8.94 6.37 -15.10
N LEU A 136 -8.82 7.68 -15.36
CA LEU A 136 -8.96 8.27 -16.69
C LEU A 136 -7.66 8.31 -17.52
N SER A 137 -6.49 8.35 -16.88
CA SER A 137 -5.21 8.46 -17.62
C SER A 137 -4.54 7.10 -17.77
N ARG A 138 -4.73 6.48 -18.94
CA ARG A 138 -4.11 5.18 -19.28
C ARG A 138 -2.58 5.24 -19.20
N TRP A 139 -1.97 6.36 -19.61
CA TRP A 139 -0.52 6.53 -19.63
C TRP A 139 0.10 6.54 -18.23
N ILE A 140 -0.51 7.25 -17.28
CA ILE A 140 -0.03 7.28 -15.89
C ILE A 140 -0.10 5.88 -15.28
N ARG A 141 -1.19 5.15 -15.54
CA ARG A 141 -1.33 3.76 -15.06
C ARG A 141 -0.25 2.85 -15.64
N VAL A 142 -0.02 2.89 -16.95
CA VAL A 142 1.01 2.08 -17.60
C VAL A 142 2.40 2.39 -17.01
N SER A 143 2.71 3.68 -16.80
CA SER A 143 3.97 4.10 -16.19
C SER A 143 4.13 3.61 -14.74
N LEU A 144 3.08 3.70 -13.91
CA LEU A 144 3.12 3.20 -12.53
C LEU A 144 3.34 1.69 -12.48
N TRP A 145 2.63 0.92 -13.31
CA TRP A 145 2.79 -0.53 -13.36
C TRP A 145 4.13 -0.96 -13.96
N SER A 146 4.69 -0.21 -14.92
CA SER A 146 6.03 -0.52 -15.45
C SER A 146 7.12 -0.31 -14.40
N VAL A 147 7.04 0.77 -13.61
CA VAL A 147 7.98 1.02 -12.51
C VAL A 147 7.84 -0.05 -11.42
N GLY A 148 6.61 -0.41 -11.05
CA GLY A 148 6.37 -1.48 -10.09
C GLY A 148 6.86 -2.85 -10.51
N LEU A 149 6.68 -3.20 -11.79
CA LEU A 149 7.16 -4.49 -12.29
C LEU A 149 8.69 -4.54 -12.30
N ALA A 150 9.34 -3.42 -12.63
CA ALA A 150 10.79 -3.29 -12.52
C ALA A 150 11.25 -3.44 -11.06
N ASP A 151 10.58 -2.77 -10.12
CA ASP A 151 10.85 -2.88 -8.68
C ASP A 151 10.72 -4.32 -8.16
N VAL A 152 9.62 -5.01 -8.49
CA VAL A 152 9.42 -6.44 -8.19
C VAL A 152 10.58 -7.27 -8.73
N GLY A 153 10.97 -7.05 -9.99
CA GLY A 153 12.08 -7.76 -10.61
C GLY A 153 13.40 -7.56 -9.87
N VAL A 154 13.71 -6.31 -9.47
CA VAL A 154 14.94 -6.00 -8.73
C VAL A 154 14.94 -6.65 -7.35
N TRP A 155 13.84 -6.62 -6.60
CA TRP A 155 13.76 -7.30 -5.29
C TRP A 155 13.91 -8.82 -5.39
N LEU A 156 13.29 -9.44 -6.40
CA LEU A 156 13.45 -10.88 -6.63
C LEU A 156 14.89 -11.24 -7.03
N CYS A 157 15.54 -10.41 -7.85
CA CYS A 157 16.96 -10.57 -8.20
C CYS A 157 17.86 -10.40 -6.96
N ALA A 158 17.62 -9.37 -6.14
CA ALA A 158 18.35 -9.14 -4.89
C ALA A 158 18.24 -10.35 -3.96
N ALA A 159 17.01 -10.78 -3.64
CA ALA A 159 16.78 -11.95 -2.79
C ALA A 159 17.46 -13.22 -3.34
N SER A 160 17.41 -13.41 -4.66
CA SER A 160 18.02 -14.58 -5.32
C SER A 160 19.55 -14.55 -5.25
N ILE A 161 20.18 -13.40 -5.51
CA ILE A 161 21.65 -13.24 -5.46
C ILE A 161 22.15 -13.38 -4.03
N THR A 162 21.55 -12.67 -3.07
CA THR A 162 21.92 -12.79 -1.65
C THR A 162 21.76 -14.23 -1.14
N SER A 163 20.71 -14.93 -1.59
CA SER A 163 20.51 -16.35 -1.25
C SER A 163 21.60 -17.25 -1.85
N ARG A 164 22.13 -16.93 -3.04
CA ARG A 164 23.21 -17.70 -3.67
C ARG A 164 24.57 -17.43 -3.04
N ASP A 165 24.90 -16.16 -2.79
CA ASP A 165 26.17 -15.79 -2.16
C ASP A 165 26.30 -16.38 -0.75
N ALA A 166 25.18 -16.50 -0.02
CA ALA A 166 25.12 -17.22 1.25
C ALA A 166 25.48 -18.73 1.13
N VAL A 167 25.32 -19.35 -0.05
CA VAL A 167 25.69 -20.75 -0.31
C VAL A 167 27.16 -20.86 -0.68
N GLU A 168 27.58 -20.09 -1.68
CA GLU A 168 28.83 -20.31 -2.40
C GLU A 168 30.03 -19.69 -1.67
N ARG A 169 29.78 -18.88 -0.62
CA ARG A 169 30.81 -18.13 0.11
C ARG A 169 31.69 -17.28 -0.81
N THR A 170 31.20 -16.97 -2.00
CA THR A 170 31.65 -15.87 -2.82
C THR A 170 31.28 -14.62 -2.02
N GLN A 171 32.12 -14.23 -1.06
CA GLN A 171 31.97 -13.02 -0.25
C GLN A 171 32.14 -11.77 -1.12
N ASN A 172 31.43 -11.69 -2.25
CA ASN A 172 31.27 -10.48 -3.05
C ASN A 172 30.25 -9.58 -2.34
N ARG A 173 30.62 -9.18 -1.12
CA ARG A 173 29.87 -8.26 -0.27
C ARG A 173 29.48 -6.99 -1.04
N SER A 174 30.33 -6.55 -1.96
CA SER A 174 30.08 -5.42 -2.85
C SER A 174 28.87 -5.62 -3.79
N ILE A 175 28.66 -6.83 -4.32
CA ILE A 175 27.53 -7.13 -5.21
C ILE A 175 26.23 -7.14 -4.41
N ASP A 176 26.22 -7.79 -3.25
CA ASP A 176 25.05 -7.82 -2.34
C ASP A 176 24.66 -6.40 -1.88
N GLU A 177 25.65 -5.59 -1.47
CA GLU A 177 25.41 -4.19 -1.07
C GLU A 177 24.88 -3.34 -2.25
N THR A 178 25.44 -3.52 -3.44
CA THR A 178 25.02 -2.78 -4.64
C THR A 178 23.59 -3.15 -5.03
N ILE A 179 23.25 -4.44 -5.09
CA ILE A 179 21.91 -4.84 -5.53
C ILE A 179 20.83 -4.47 -4.50
N ASN A 180 21.12 -4.58 -3.20
CA ASN A 180 20.22 -4.12 -2.15
C ASN A 180 20.03 -2.60 -2.22
N THR A 181 21.09 -1.84 -2.49
CA THR A 181 20.97 -0.39 -2.73
C THR A 181 20.06 -0.09 -3.90
N VAL A 182 20.23 -0.78 -5.03
CA VAL A 182 19.39 -0.58 -6.22
C VAL A 182 17.93 -0.93 -5.92
N ALA A 183 17.68 -2.03 -5.20
CA ALA A 183 16.33 -2.43 -4.76
C ALA A 183 15.68 -1.35 -3.87
N ASN A 184 16.42 -0.81 -2.91
CA ASN A 184 15.94 0.26 -2.05
C ASN A 184 15.65 1.55 -2.83
N CYS A 185 16.52 1.92 -3.77
CA CYS A 185 16.32 3.09 -4.63
C CYS A 185 15.11 2.93 -5.56
N MET A 186 14.89 1.74 -6.12
CA MET A 186 13.71 1.44 -6.94
C MET A 186 12.42 1.47 -6.12
N SER A 187 12.45 0.94 -4.90
CA SER A 187 11.32 0.99 -3.97
C SER A 187 10.99 2.43 -3.57
N LEU A 188 12.03 3.24 -3.30
CA LEU A 188 11.89 4.68 -3.04
C LEU A 188 11.30 5.42 -4.24
N ALA A 189 11.79 5.15 -5.45
CA ALA A 189 11.25 5.76 -6.66
C ALA A 189 9.77 5.40 -6.85
N THR A 190 9.40 4.13 -6.67
CA THR A 190 8.02 3.65 -6.78
C THR A 190 7.11 4.36 -5.78
N ASN A 191 7.54 4.44 -4.52
CA ASN A 191 6.77 5.11 -3.47
C ASN A 191 6.65 6.62 -3.68
N LEU A 192 7.74 7.27 -4.11
CA LEU A 192 7.75 8.70 -4.36
C LEU A 192 6.85 9.05 -5.54
N VAL A 193 6.97 8.34 -6.67
CA VAL A 193 6.12 8.54 -7.85
C VAL A 193 4.65 8.31 -7.51
N GLY A 194 4.33 7.23 -6.79
CA GLY A 194 2.97 6.96 -6.33
C GLY A 194 2.42 8.05 -5.42
N THR A 195 3.21 8.49 -4.43
CA THR A 195 2.81 9.53 -3.47
C THR A 195 2.64 10.89 -4.13
N VAL A 196 3.55 11.29 -5.02
CA VAL A 196 3.46 12.54 -5.78
C VAL A 196 2.24 12.51 -6.69
N ALA A 197 1.97 11.41 -7.38
CA ALA A 197 0.77 11.28 -8.20
C ALA A 197 -0.50 11.48 -7.36
N ILE A 198 -0.61 10.80 -6.21
CA ILE A 198 -1.74 10.97 -5.29
C ILE A 198 -1.84 12.43 -4.81
N GLY A 199 -0.71 13.06 -4.47
CA GLY A 199 -0.63 14.44 -4.01
C GLY A 199 -1.10 15.47 -5.04
N VAL A 200 -0.67 15.33 -6.30
CA VAL A 200 -1.13 16.19 -7.40
C VAL A 200 -2.64 16.07 -7.60
N LYS A 201 -3.18 14.84 -7.52
CA LYS A 201 -4.63 14.64 -7.62
C LYS A 201 -5.38 15.27 -6.44
N ALA A 202 -4.88 15.08 -5.22
CA ALA A 202 -5.45 15.66 -4.01
C ALA A 202 -5.49 17.19 -4.09
N TRP A 203 -4.41 17.80 -4.58
CA TRP A 203 -4.31 19.24 -4.80
C TRP A 203 -5.35 19.75 -5.81
N ASN A 204 -5.45 19.09 -6.97
CA ASN A 204 -6.40 19.46 -8.01
C ASN A 204 -7.85 19.33 -7.53
N GLN A 205 -8.17 18.27 -6.78
CA GLN A 205 -9.50 18.10 -6.21
C GLN A 205 -9.82 19.19 -5.18
N ARG A 206 -8.84 19.56 -4.33
CA ARG A 206 -9.00 20.67 -3.37
C ARG A 206 -9.27 22.00 -4.07
N LYS A 207 -8.55 22.30 -5.16
CA LYS A 207 -8.77 23.51 -5.97
C LYS A 207 -10.18 23.53 -6.56
N PHE A 208 -10.63 22.41 -7.12
CA PHE A 208 -11.96 22.28 -7.71
C PHE A 208 -13.08 22.46 -6.66
N MET A 209 -12.96 21.84 -5.48
CA MET A 209 -13.96 21.99 -4.41
C MET A 209 -13.99 23.41 -3.83
N LYS A 210 -12.84 24.10 -3.76
CA LYS A 210 -12.79 25.51 -3.34
C LYS A 210 -13.55 26.42 -4.30
N GLN A 211 -13.56 26.10 -5.60
CA GLN A 211 -14.28 26.86 -6.62
C GLN A 211 -15.80 26.63 -6.60
N HIS A 212 -16.26 25.43 -6.19
CA HIS A 212 -17.67 25.04 -6.25
C HIS A 212 -18.38 25.02 -4.89
N THR A 213 -17.77 25.57 -3.83
CA THR A 213 -18.33 25.65 -2.47
C THR A 213 -18.88 24.32 -1.92
N MET A 214 -18.34 23.19 -2.39
CA MET A 214 -18.72 21.86 -1.88
C MET A 214 -17.93 21.54 -0.61
N TRP A 215 -18.33 22.18 0.49
CA TRP A 215 -17.71 22.02 1.80
C TRP A 215 -18.45 20.90 2.55
N GLY A 216 -17.87 19.70 2.59
CA GLY A 216 -18.48 18.58 3.32
C GLY A 216 -17.97 17.18 2.96
N SER A 217 -17.22 17.01 1.87
CA SER A 217 -16.70 15.69 1.52
C SER A 217 -15.49 15.29 2.38
N ASN A 218 -15.48 14.06 2.89
CA ASN A 218 -14.34 13.47 3.60
C ASN A 218 -13.19 13.06 2.66
N VAL A 219 -13.45 13.00 1.35
CA VAL A 219 -12.48 12.59 0.31
C VAL A 219 -11.14 13.34 0.36
N PRO A 220 -11.08 14.69 0.44
CA PRO A 220 -9.82 15.41 0.57
C PRO A 220 -9.04 15.06 1.86
N ARG A 221 -9.73 14.71 2.96
CA ARG A 221 -9.07 14.29 4.20
C ARG A 221 -8.41 12.92 4.04
N VAL A 222 -9.11 11.96 3.42
CA VAL A 222 -8.54 10.63 3.08
C VAL A 222 -7.30 10.81 2.20
N LEU A 223 -7.43 11.57 1.11
CA LEU A 223 -6.34 11.78 0.16
C LEU A 223 -5.12 12.43 0.80
N LEU A 224 -5.33 13.44 1.65
CA LEU A 224 -4.26 14.08 2.39
C LEU A 224 -3.53 13.09 3.31
N LEU A 225 -4.28 12.28 4.05
CA LEU A 225 -3.71 11.28 4.94
C LEU A 225 -2.90 10.21 4.17
N LEU A 226 -3.36 9.83 2.97
CA LEU A 226 -2.59 8.94 2.09
C LEU A 226 -1.26 9.58 1.67
N VAL A 227 -1.25 10.88 1.37
CA VAL A 227 -0.02 11.61 1.03
C VAL A 227 0.91 11.73 2.23
N GLU A 228 0.36 12.02 3.42
CA GLU A 228 1.15 12.13 4.66
C GLU A 228 1.82 10.81 5.02
N THR A 229 1.07 9.70 4.99
CA THR A 229 1.61 8.37 5.28
C THR A 229 2.61 7.89 4.23
N GLY A 230 2.38 8.19 2.94
CA GLY A 230 3.34 7.93 1.86
C GLY A 230 4.61 8.77 1.99
N GLY A 231 4.49 10.03 2.42
CA GLY A 231 5.62 10.91 2.69
C GLY A 231 6.49 10.42 3.85
N ILE A 232 5.87 9.97 4.96
CA ILE A 232 6.59 9.37 6.09
C ILE A 232 7.39 8.14 5.62
N TRP A 233 6.78 7.29 4.79
CA TRP A 233 7.47 6.12 4.25
C TRP A 233 8.68 6.50 3.38
N ALA A 234 8.50 7.43 2.44
CA ALA A 234 9.56 7.91 1.57
C ALA A 234 10.73 8.51 2.38
N MET A 235 10.44 9.20 3.49
CA MET A 235 11.48 9.73 4.38
C MET A 235 12.27 8.62 5.09
N VAL A 236 11.59 7.57 5.58
CA VAL A 236 12.26 6.41 6.20
C VAL A 236 13.16 5.70 5.20
N GLN A 237 12.66 5.45 3.98
CA GLN A 237 13.44 4.84 2.92
C GLN A 237 14.62 5.71 2.49
N LEU A 238 14.43 7.03 2.35
CA LEU A 238 15.51 7.96 2.03
C LEU A 238 16.59 7.96 3.11
N ALA A 239 16.21 8.01 4.39
CA ALA A 239 17.16 7.93 5.50
C ALA A 239 17.95 6.61 5.46
N PHE A 240 17.28 5.50 5.18
CA PHE A 240 17.94 4.20 5.02
C PHE A 240 18.95 4.20 3.86
N SER A 241 18.55 4.67 2.67
CA SER A 241 19.42 4.75 1.50
C SER A 241 20.64 5.64 1.74
N VAL A 242 20.45 6.79 2.40
CA VAL A 242 21.57 7.69 2.76
C VAL A 242 22.53 7.01 3.72
N LEU A 243 22.02 6.33 4.76
CA LEU A 243 22.86 5.61 5.72
C LEU A 243 23.68 4.50 5.04
N GLN A 244 23.08 3.74 4.12
CA GLN A 244 23.80 2.73 3.33
C GLN A 244 24.96 3.35 2.53
N GLN A 245 24.74 4.49 1.89
CA GLN A 245 25.78 5.17 1.10
C GLN A 245 26.91 5.76 1.97
N VAL A 246 26.58 6.31 3.13
CA VAL A 246 27.60 6.92 4.01
C VAL A 246 28.42 5.85 4.75
N ASN A 247 27.90 4.64 4.94
CA ASN A 247 28.57 3.57 5.68
C ASN A 247 29.74 2.89 4.92
N HIS A 248 30.16 3.39 3.76
CA HIS A 248 31.25 2.77 2.96
C HIS A 248 32.63 2.79 3.65
N GLY A 249 32.81 3.60 4.71
CA GLY A 249 34.08 3.74 5.44
C GLY A 249 34.32 2.75 6.59
N GLY A 250 33.48 1.72 6.76
CA GLY A 250 33.64 0.73 7.85
C GLY A 250 33.41 1.31 9.25
N ASN A 251 32.65 2.40 9.36
CA ASN A 251 32.37 3.02 10.65
C ASN A 251 31.37 2.19 11.45
N ALA A 252 31.85 1.55 12.53
CA ALA A 252 31.07 0.70 13.41
C ALA A 252 29.73 1.29 13.86
N LYS A 253 29.68 2.59 14.13
CA LYS A 253 28.47 3.27 14.61
C LYS A 253 27.45 3.46 13.49
N LEU A 254 27.93 3.79 12.28
CA LEU A 254 27.08 3.93 11.10
C LEU A 254 26.54 2.57 10.65
N ASP A 255 27.34 1.51 10.78
CA ASP A 255 26.93 0.13 10.50
C ASP A 255 25.77 -0.28 11.41
N LEU A 256 25.92 -0.05 12.71
CA LEU A 256 24.85 -0.28 13.68
C LEU A 256 23.59 0.55 13.38
N ALA A 257 23.75 1.85 13.11
CA ALA A 257 22.62 2.72 12.78
C ALA A 257 21.90 2.28 11.50
N THR A 258 22.65 1.86 10.47
CA THR A 258 22.11 1.35 9.21
C THR A 258 21.33 0.07 9.45
N ALA A 259 21.86 -0.85 10.24
CA ALA A 259 21.18 -2.09 10.60
C ALA A 259 19.88 -1.84 11.40
N VAL A 260 19.91 -0.93 12.37
CA VAL A 260 18.71 -0.51 13.11
C VAL A 260 17.66 0.07 12.18
N VAL A 261 18.03 1.01 11.32
CA VAL A 261 17.09 1.63 10.37
C VAL A 261 16.55 0.62 9.36
N ALA A 262 17.35 -0.34 8.91
CA ALA A 262 16.88 -1.43 8.05
C ALA A 262 15.76 -2.25 8.70
N ARG A 263 15.91 -2.56 9.99
CA ARG A 263 14.92 -3.32 10.77
C ARG A 263 13.64 -2.51 10.96
N ILE A 264 13.76 -1.22 11.27
CA ILE A 264 12.63 -0.30 11.34
C ILE A 264 11.90 -0.24 9.99
N ALA A 265 12.63 -0.02 8.90
CA ALA A 265 12.07 0.08 7.56
C ALA A 265 11.30 -1.17 7.17
N THR A 266 11.82 -2.36 7.50
CA THR A 266 11.17 -3.63 7.15
C THR A 266 9.77 -3.75 7.77
N TYR A 267 9.61 -3.40 9.05
CA TYR A 267 8.29 -3.44 9.69
C TYR A 267 7.41 -2.26 9.30
N PHE A 268 7.98 -1.08 9.00
CA PHE A 268 7.22 0.05 8.46
C PHE A 268 6.59 -0.25 7.10
N ALA A 269 7.27 -1.04 6.25
CA ALA A 269 6.71 -1.53 4.99
C ALA A 269 5.41 -2.33 5.19
N ALA A 270 5.24 -3.00 6.33
CA ALA A 270 4.01 -3.70 6.66
C ALA A 270 3.00 -2.79 7.41
N ILE A 271 3.46 -2.01 8.39
CA ILE A 271 2.62 -1.15 9.24
C ILE A 271 1.87 -0.09 8.42
N LEU A 272 2.57 0.63 7.55
CA LEU A 272 2.00 1.79 6.87
C LEU A 272 0.86 1.40 5.91
N PRO A 273 1.01 0.41 5.02
CA PRO A 273 -0.11 -0.06 4.20
C PRO A 273 -1.30 -0.54 5.04
N THR A 274 -1.07 -1.30 6.12
CA THR A 274 -2.15 -1.76 7.01
C THR A 274 -2.88 -0.58 7.67
N ALA A 275 -2.14 0.39 8.21
CA ALA A 275 -2.70 1.60 8.81
C ALA A 275 -3.53 2.40 7.79
N THR A 276 -3.04 2.58 6.56
CA THR A 276 -3.80 3.29 5.53
C THR A 276 -5.10 2.58 5.17
N LEU A 277 -5.13 1.24 5.17
CA LEU A 277 -6.35 0.48 4.90
C LEU A 277 -7.36 0.56 6.05
N ILE A 278 -6.89 0.54 7.31
CA ILE A 278 -7.76 0.76 8.48
C ILE A 278 -8.44 2.13 8.35
N ILE A 279 -7.66 3.17 8.05
CA ILE A 279 -8.17 4.54 7.94
C ILE A 279 -9.12 4.69 6.75
N ALA A 280 -8.78 4.11 5.60
CA ALA A 280 -9.67 4.11 4.43
C ALA A 280 -11.01 3.39 4.72
N ARG A 281 -10.99 2.32 5.52
CA ARG A 281 -12.21 1.61 5.93
C ARG A 281 -13.00 2.32 7.02
N SER A 282 -12.34 3.01 7.95
CA SER A 282 -13.03 3.74 9.02
C SER A 282 -13.81 4.94 8.47
N GLN A 283 -13.27 5.65 7.48
CA GLN A 283 -13.95 6.79 6.88
C GLN A 283 -15.18 6.40 6.05
N ARG A 284 -15.17 5.24 5.38
CA ARG A 284 -16.38 4.74 4.70
C ARG A 284 -17.54 4.51 5.67
N SER A 285 -17.28 4.01 6.88
CA SER A 285 -18.35 3.88 7.88
C SER A 285 -18.95 5.23 8.28
N VAL A 286 -18.12 6.27 8.37
CA VAL A 286 -18.59 7.61 8.75
C VAL A 286 -19.49 8.19 7.66
N ASP A 287 -19.15 8.01 6.38
CA ASP A 287 -19.99 8.47 5.27
C ASP A 287 -21.36 7.78 5.22
N TYR A 288 -21.47 6.51 5.63
CA TYR A 288 -22.76 5.83 5.76
C TYR A 288 -23.58 6.35 6.95
N VAL A 289 -22.95 6.63 8.09
CA VAL A 289 -23.63 7.19 9.28
C VAL A 289 -24.17 8.59 8.99
N PHE A 290 -23.38 9.47 8.37
CA PHE A 290 -23.82 10.83 8.02
C PHE A 290 -24.94 10.86 6.96
N LYS A 291 -24.96 9.89 6.03
CA LYS A 291 -26.09 9.73 5.09
C LYS A 291 -27.37 9.26 5.78
N PHE A 292 -27.28 8.61 6.93
CA PHE A 292 -28.45 8.15 7.71
C PHE A 292 -28.94 9.16 8.75
N SER A 293 -28.07 10.04 9.25
CA SER A 293 -28.43 11.03 10.28
C SER A 293 -29.03 12.33 9.73
N HIS A 294 -29.17 12.47 8.41
CA HIS A 294 -30.10 13.43 7.81
C HIS A 294 -31.34 12.69 7.32
N PRO A 295 -32.39 12.50 8.17
CA PRO A 295 -33.71 12.37 7.59
C PRO A 295 -33.92 13.63 6.76
N VAL A 296 -34.24 13.43 5.48
CA VAL A 296 -34.79 14.46 4.61
C VAL A 296 -35.95 15.07 5.38
N ALA A 297 -35.71 16.19 6.05
CA ALA A 297 -36.77 17.13 6.35
C ALA A 297 -37.25 17.57 4.98
N SER A 298 -38.31 16.91 4.53
CA SER A 298 -39.19 17.35 3.46
C SER A 298 -39.75 18.72 3.84
N PHE A 299 -38.95 19.76 3.61
CA PHE A 299 -39.31 21.16 3.45
C PHE A 299 -38.58 21.52 2.15
N VAL A 300 -39.22 21.70 1.01
CA VAL A 300 -40.39 22.55 0.75
C VAL A 300 -41.21 21.91 -0.37
N SER A 301 -42.48 21.61 -0.08
CA SER A 301 -43.51 21.52 -1.10
C SER A 301 -43.66 22.91 -1.70
N TYR A 302 -43.05 23.13 -2.87
CA TYR A 302 -43.50 24.18 -3.77
C TYR A 302 -44.77 23.65 -4.42
N ASN A 303 -45.90 23.95 -3.81
CA ASN A 303 -47.19 23.91 -4.50
C ASN A 303 -47.13 24.97 -5.60
N HIS A 304 -46.67 24.58 -6.78
CA HIS A 304 -46.96 25.31 -8.00
C HIS A 304 -48.42 24.99 -8.34
N GLU A 305 -49.32 25.89 -7.99
CA GLU A 305 -50.64 25.94 -8.62
C GLU A 305 -50.46 26.11 -10.13
N PRO A 306 -51.14 25.32 -10.97
CA PRO A 306 -51.18 25.57 -12.40
C PRO A 306 -52.02 26.83 -12.67
N GLU A 307 -51.36 27.89 -13.12
CA GLU A 307 -52.02 29.07 -13.67
C GLU A 307 -52.75 28.65 -14.97
N PRO A 308 -54.07 28.90 -15.10
CA PRO A 308 -54.79 28.60 -16.32
C PRO A 308 -54.36 29.55 -17.43
N TRP A 309 -53.92 28.95 -18.54
CA TRP A 309 -53.52 29.59 -19.77
C TRP A 309 -54.74 30.28 -20.43
N ASN A 310 -54.94 31.56 -20.15
CA ASN A 310 -55.82 32.41 -20.95
C ASN A 310 -55.02 32.97 -22.13
N GLY A 311 -55.37 32.51 -23.32
CA GLY A 311 -54.84 33.07 -24.55
C GLY A 311 -55.31 34.50 -24.73
N ASP A 312 -54.38 35.37 -25.09
CA ASP A 312 -54.69 36.49 -25.98
C ASP A 312 -53.50 36.76 -26.89
N ALA A 313 -53.77 36.62 -28.18
CA ALA A 313 -52.89 36.90 -29.27
C ALA A 313 -53.06 38.36 -29.68
N SER A 314 -52.09 39.22 -29.40
CA SER A 314 -51.88 40.44 -30.19
C SER A 314 -50.51 41.04 -29.98
N ASN A 315 -49.69 40.95 -31.03
CA ASN A 315 -48.85 42.00 -31.60
C ASN A 315 -48.09 42.93 -30.65
N HIS A 316 -46.77 42.76 -30.54
CA HIS A 316 -45.85 43.90 -30.44
C HIS A 316 -44.52 43.65 -31.16
N PRO A 317 -43.99 44.66 -31.90
CA PRO A 317 -42.81 44.53 -32.75
C PRO A 317 -41.50 44.90 -32.04
N LEU A 318 -40.41 44.41 -32.66
CA LEU A 318 -38.99 44.61 -32.40
C LEU A 318 -38.54 46.07 -32.15
N SER A 319 -37.63 46.25 -31.19
CA SER A 319 -36.50 47.19 -31.30
C SER A 319 -35.37 46.75 -30.34
N SER A 320 -34.25 46.28 -30.90
CA SER A 320 -32.96 46.98 -30.97
C SER A 320 -32.22 47.12 -29.63
N ILE A 321 -31.30 46.19 -29.34
CA ILE A 321 -30.10 46.52 -28.54
C ILE A 321 -28.85 46.09 -29.29
N ARG A 322 -27.93 47.05 -29.30
CA ARG A 322 -26.79 47.28 -30.15
C ARG A 322 -25.55 46.56 -29.60
N ARG A 323 -24.70 46.11 -30.52
CA ARG A 323 -23.36 45.54 -30.33
C ARG A 323 -22.50 46.34 -29.35
N SER A 324 -21.69 45.63 -28.56
CA SER A 324 -20.34 46.08 -28.22
C SER A 324 -19.34 44.99 -28.59
N ASN A 325 -18.37 45.36 -29.42
CA ASN A 325 -17.24 44.57 -29.86
C ASN A 325 -16.16 44.62 -28.78
N VAL A 326 -15.57 43.48 -28.45
CA VAL A 326 -14.20 43.41 -27.90
C VAL A 326 -13.47 42.33 -28.70
N PRO A 327 -12.39 42.67 -29.43
CA PRO A 327 -11.51 41.67 -30.02
C PRO A 327 -10.45 41.27 -28.99
N PHE A 328 -10.09 39.99 -28.89
CA PHE A 328 -8.71 39.56 -28.61
C PHE A 328 -8.62 38.03 -28.50
N GLY A 329 -7.68 37.44 -29.24
CA GLY A 329 -6.91 36.31 -28.74
C GLY A 329 -7.39 34.91 -29.12
N GLU A 330 -7.15 34.55 -30.37
CA GLU A 330 -6.93 33.21 -30.89
C GLU A 330 -6.08 32.33 -29.93
N VAL A 331 -6.68 31.27 -29.39
CA VAL A 331 -5.97 30.09 -28.85
C VAL A 331 -6.74 28.85 -29.30
N ASP A 332 -6.25 28.27 -30.39
CA ASP A 332 -6.53 26.89 -30.79
C ASP A 332 -6.15 25.93 -29.66
N SER A 333 -7.09 25.07 -29.24
CA SER A 333 -6.81 23.65 -28.96
C SER A 333 -8.04 22.88 -28.46
N LEU A 334 -8.54 22.03 -29.36
CA LEU A 334 -9.12 20.70 -29.08
C LEU A 334 -10.49 20.65 -28.40
N GLU A 335 -11.52 21.03 -29.17
CA GLU A 335 -12.82 20.37 -29.13
C GLU A 335 -12.64 18.89 -29.54
N TRP A 336 -12.99 17.96 -28.66
CA TRP A 336 -13.19 16.57 -29.04
C TRP A 336 -14.68 16.37 -29.32
N GLU A 337 -14.97 15.98 -30.56
CA GLU A 337 -16.28 15.56 -31.04
C GLU A 337 -16.81 14.37 -30.24
N LEU A 338 -17.99 14.55 -29.64
CA LEU A 338 -18.91 13.48 -29.31
C LEU A 338 -19.50 12.93 -30.61
N LYS A 339 -18.84 11.95 -31.22
CA LYS A 339 -19.45 11.11 -32.26
C LYS A 339 -20.35 10.07 -31.59
N GLU A 340 -21.63 10.37 -31.54
CA GLU A 340 -22.68 9.37 -31.38
C GLU A 340 -22.60 8.38 -32.55
N SER A 341 -22.45 7.09 -32.25
CA SER A 341 -22.65 6.01 -33.22
C SER A 341 -24.09 5.49 -33.10
N PRO A 342 -24.87 5.45 -34.19
CA PRO A 342 -26.14 4.74 -34.23
C PRO A 342 -25.89 3.25 -34.56
N LEU A 343 -26.83 2.40 -34.15
CA LEU A 343 -27.01 0.96 -34.47
C LEU A 343 -26.53 -0.03 -33.39
N ALA A 344 -27.48 -0.48 -32.56
CA ALA A 344 -27.69 -1.90 -32.25
C ALA A 344 -29.04 -2.07 -31.56
N ASN A 345 -30.10 -2.11 -32.37
CA ASN A 345 -31.44 -2.48 -31.98
C ASN A 345 -31.58 -4.00 -32.13
N GLN A 346 -31.31 -4.77 -31.08
CA GLN A 346 -31.72 -6.18 -30.97
C GLN A 346 -32.04 -6.51 -29.50
N ARG A 347 -33.34 -6.59 -29.20
CA ARG A 347 -33.86 -7.26 -28.00
C ARG A 347 -34.02 -8.75 -28.31
N PRO A 348 -33.53 -9.65 -27.45
CA PRO A 348 -34.10 -10.99 -27.35
C PRO A 348 -34.86 -11.16 -26.02
N GLY A 349 -36.10 -11.66 -26.15
CA GLY A 349 -36.73 -12.55 -25.18
C GLY A 349 -37.17 -11.96 -23.84
N ALA A 350 -38.44 -11.56 -23.76
CA ALA A 350 -39.15 -11.54 -22.48
C ALA A 350 -39.43 -13.01 -22.04
N PRO A 351 -39.15 -13.39 -20.79
CA PRO A 351 -39.61 -14.68 -20.27
C PRO A 351 -41.12 -14.65 -19.97
N GLU A 352 -41.79 -15.75 -20.33
CA GLU A 352 -43.21 -16.00 -20.10
C GLU A 352 -43.60 -15.92 -18.60
N PRO A 353 -44.83 -15.47 -18.28
CA PRO A 353 -45.34 -15.50 -16.92
C PRO A 353 -45.70 -16.94 -16.50
N CYS A 354 -45.07 -17.41 -15.42
CA CYS A 354 -45.43 -18.66 -14.75
C CYS A 354 -46.88 -18.61 -14.24
N ILE A 355 -47.72 -19.49 -14.79
CA ILE A 355 -49.06 -19.78 -14.30
C ILE A 355 -48.91 -20.62 -13.02
N LEU A 356 -49.32 -20.06 -11.88
CA LEU A 356 -49.48 -20.78 -10.61
C LEU A 356 -50.77 -21.62 -10.64
N PRO A 357 -50.73 -22.93 -10.30
CA PRO A 357 -51.94 -23.71 -10.07
C PRO A 357 -52.53 -23.41 -8.66
N PRO A 358 -53.86 -23.55 -8.51
CA PRO A 358 -54.56 -23.20 -7.28
C PRO A 358 -54.41 -24.26 -6.18
N ASN A 359 -54.03 -23.77 -5.00
CA ASN A 359 -54.57 -24.09 -3.68
C ASN A 359 -55.31 -25.44 -3.53
N ILE A 360 -54.59 -26.46 -3.04
CA ILE A 360 -55.20 -27.64 -2.42
C ILE A 360 -54.97 -27.56 -0.91
N ARG A 361 -56.05 -27.21 -0.21
CA ARG A 361 -56.30 -27.54 1.19
C ARG A 361 -56.27 -29.06 1.37
N GLY A 362 -55.58 -29.54 2.39
CA GLY A 362 -55.93 -30.83 2.98
C GLY A 362 -54.79 -31.51 3.74
N GLU A 363 -55.12 -31.92 4.96
CA GLU A 363 -54.61 -33.13 5.64
C GLU A 363 -53.32 -33.04 6.49
N SER A 364 -53.56 -32.73 7.77
CA SER A 364 -53.30 -33.61 8.92
C SER A 364 -52.67 -34.99 8.63
N CYS A 365 -51.50 -35.27 9.22
CA CYS A 365 -51.13 -36.47 10.02
C CYS A 365 -49.62 -36.41 10.32
N ASN A 366 -49.13 -36.33 11.56
CA ASN A 366 -49.06 -37.32 12.64
C ASN A 366 -47.92 -38.35 12.49
N HIS A 367 -47.19 -38.56 13.60
CA HIS A 367 -46.06 -39.49 13.85
C HIS A 367 -44.73 -39.20 13.11
N ARG A 368 -43.55 -39.21 13.75
CA ARG A 368 -43.06 -40.03 14.85
C ARG A 368 -41.86 -39.37 15.53
#